data_AF-R7IBU2-F1
#
_entry.id   AF-R7IBU2-F1
#
_cell.length_a   1.000
_cell.length_b   1.000
_cell.length_c   1.000
_cell.angle_alpha   90.00
_cell.angle_beta   90.00
_cell.angle_gamma   90.00
#
_symmetry.space_group_name_H-M   'P 1'
#
loop_
_entity.id
_entity.type
_entity.pdbx_description
1 polymer ?
#
loop_
_entity_poly.entity_id
_entity_poly.type
_entity_poly.pdbx_seq_one_letter_code
_entity_poly.pdbx_strand_id
1 'polypeptide(L)' 'MTTEKKLHRIEFHHESVEERVKHFHEFKTPLTAEEIHEQALRCLHCGTPYCSSSCPLHNRPVDWNRLVREGKWRDAWE' A
#
# COMPACT_ATOMS: atom_id res chain seq x y z
N MET A 1 -12.13 -14.90 22.11
CA MET A 1 -10.69 -15.06 21.83
C MET A 1 -10.43 -14.60 20.41
N THR A 2 -10.34 -13.30 20.19
CA THR A 2 -9.87 -12.75 18.91
C THR A 2 -8.47 -12.26 19.16
N THR A 3 -7.48 -13.05 18.75
CA THR A 3 -6.09 -12.62 18.77
C THR A 3 -6.01 -11.38 17.88
N GLU A 4 -5.75 -10.21 18.45
CA GLU A 4 -5.53 -8.99 17.68
C GLU A 4 -4.28 -9.20 16.81
N LYS A 5 -4.48 -9.56 15.54
CA LYS A 5 -3.37 -9.64 14.57
C LYS A 5 -2.87 -8.21 14.38
N LYS A 6 -1.74 -7.89 15.01
CA LYS A 6 -1.06 -6.61 14.79
C LYS A 6 -0.61 -6.57 13.33
N LEU A 7 -1.24 -5.71 12.54
CA LEU A 7 -0.86 -5.51 11.14
C LEU A 7 0.42 -4.68 11.10
N HIS A 8 1.52 -5.26 10.62
CA HIS A 8 2.80 -4.57 10.44
C HIS A 8 2.92 -4.01 9.02
N ARG A 9 3.83 -3.05 8.84
CA ARG A 9 4.14 -2.53 7.50
C ARG A 9 4.89 -3.65 6.78
N ILE A 10 4.42 -3.98 5.58
CA ILE A 10 5.10 -4.89 4.67
C ILE A 10 6.01 -4.02 3.82
N GLU A 11 7.30 -4.26 3.93
CA GLU A 11 8.30 -3.59 3.10
C GLU A 11 8.37 -4.29 1.74
N PHE A 12 8.63 -3.52 0.69
CA PHE A 12 8.94 -4.10 -0.61
C PHE A 12 10.22 -4.92 -0.52
N HIS A 13 10.28 -6.04 -1.23
CA HIS A 13 11.53 -6.72 -1.46
C HIS A 13 12.37 -5.90 -2.46
N HIS A 14 13.69 -5.93 -2.28
CA HIS A 14 14.64 -5.24 -3.13
C HIS A 14 15.73 -6.23 -3.50
N GLU A 15 16.16 -6.21 -4.76
CA GLU A 15 17.40 -6.89 -5.12
C GLU A 15 18.58 -6.35 -4.30
N SER A 16 19.59 -7.19 -4.10
CA SER A 16 20.78 -6.80 -3.35
C SER A 16 21.50 -5.65 -4.05
N VAL A 17 22.34 -4.93 -3.29
CA VAL A 17 23.10 -3.81 -3.85
C VAL A 17 24.02 -4.28 -4.97
N GLU A 18 24.64 -5.44 -4.80
CA GLU A 18 25.58 -6.02 -5.75
C GLU A 18 24.91 -6.36 -7.08
N GLU A 19 23.66 -6.82 -7.06
CA GLU A 19 22.92 -7.10 -8.30
C GLU A 19 22.39 -5.82 -8.94
N ARG A 20 21.72 -4.95 -8.18
CA ARG A 20 21.03 -3.78 -8.75
C ARG A 20 21.95 -2.72 -9.36
N VAL A 21 23.25 -2.70 -9.04
CA VAL A 21 24.22 -1.78 -9.67
C VAL A 21 24.65 -2.22 -11.07
N LYS A 22 24.29 -3.44 -11.50
CA LYS A 22 24.68 -4.00 -12.81
C LYS A 22 23.73 -3.61 -13.94
N HIS A 23 22.60 -2.98 -13.63
CA HIS A 23 21.55 -2.63 -14.59
C HIS A 23 20.78 -1.37 -14.20
N PHE A 24 19.90 -0.92 -15.10
CA PHE A 24 19.05 0.25 -14.91
C PHE A 24 17.55 -0.06 -14.81
N HIS A 25 17.15 -1.35 -14.83
CA HIS A 25 15.76 -1.71 -14.59
C HIS A 25 15.40 -1.60 -13.09
N GLU A 26 14.11 -1.50 -12.81
CA GLU A 26 13.57 -1.42 -11.45
C GLU A 26 13.95 -2.67 -10.64
N PHE A 27 14.46 -2.45 -9.43
CA PHE A 27 14.96 -3.50 -8.54
C PHE A 27 14.02 -3.76 -7.35
N LYS A 28 12.97 -2.95 -7.20
CA LYS A 28 11.89 -3.17 -6.24
C LYS A 28 10.93 -4.21 -6.77
N THR A 29 10.76 -5.30 -6.02
CA THR A 29 9.75 -6.30 -6.30
C THR A 29 8.39 -5.78 -5.83
N PRO A 30 7.38 -5.66 -6.72
CA PRO A 30 6.03 -5.27 -6.31
C PRO A 30 5.45 -6.24 -5.29
N LEU A 31 4.65 -5.72 -4.36
CA LEU A 31 3.88 -6.54 -3.43
C LEU A 31 2.80 -7.34 -4.18
N THR A 32 2.49 -8.53 -3.68
CA THR A 32 1.36 -9.33 -4.15
C THR A 32 0.02 -8.64 -3.87
N ALA A 33 -1.05 -9.05 -4.56
CA ALA A 33 -2.39 -8.50 -4.31
C ALA A 33 -2.83 -8.73 -2.85
N GLU A 34 -2.47 -9.88 -2.28
CA GLU A 34 -2.74 -10.25 -0.90
C GLU A 34 -1.99 -9.33 0.09
N GLU A 35 -0.69 -9.08 -0.14
CA GLU A 35 0.10 -8.16 0.69
C GLU A 35 -0.38 -6.72 0.58
N ILE A 36 -0.78 -6.26 -0.61
CA ILE A 36 -1.38 -4.94 -0.81
C ILE A 36 -2.72 -4.84 -0.06
N HIS A 37 -3.56 -5.88 -0.13
CA HIS A 37 -4.79 -5.96 0.65
C HIS A 37 -4.51 -5.90 2.17
N GLU A 38 -3.50 -6.64 2.65
CA GLU A 38 -3.07 -6.55 4.06
C GLU A 38 -2.54 -5.15 4.44
N GLN A 39 -1.84 -4.46 3.54
CA GLN A 39 -1.44 -3.07 3.75
C GLN A 39 -2.64 -2.12 3.82
N ALA A 40 -3.63 -2.28 2.93
CA ALA A 40 -4.83 -1.45 2.91
C ALA A 40 -5.66 -1.58 4.20
N LEU A 41 -5.68 -2.76 4.82
CA LEU A 41 -6.32 -3.00 6.12
C LEU A 41 -5.75 -2.15 7.27
N ARG A 42 -4.52 -1.62 7.14
CA ARG A 42 -3.90 -0.72 8.14
C ARG A 42 -4.49 0.69 8.11
N CYS A 43 -5.21 1.06 7.05
CA CYS A 43 -5.84 2.38 6.96
C CYS A 43 -6.95 2.52 8.00
N LEU A 44 -6.83 3.54 8.86
CA LEU A 44 -7.80 3.81 9.93
C LEU A 44 -9.08 4.51 9.44
N HIS A 45 -9.17 4.88 8.16
CA HIS A 45 -10.27 5.69 7.62
C HIS A 45 -10.56 6.92 8.47
N CYS A 46 -9.51 7.69 8.77
CA CYS A 46 -9.58 8.87 9.63
C CYS A 46 -10.62 9.88 9.11
N GLY A 47 -11.42 10.47 10.00
CA GLY A 47 -12.36 11.54 9.64
C GLY A 47 -11.68 12.83 9.15
N THR A 48 -10.46 13.09 9.63
CA THR A 48 -9.60 14.20 9.15
C THR A 48 -8.31 13.60 8.55
N PRO A 49 -8.30 13.22 7.26
CA PRO A 49 -7.22 12.44 6.69
C PRO A 49 -6.03 13.31 6.26
N TYR A 50 -5.03 13.43 7.14
CA TYR A 50 -3.80 14.18 6.86
C TYR A 50 -3.11 13.74 5.56
N CYS A 51 -3.10 12.45 5.25
CA CYS A 51 -2.49 11.93 4.02
C CYS A 51 -3.11 12.50 2.74
N SER A 52 -4.40 12.82 2.73
CA SER A 52 -5.08 13.43 1.58
C SER A 52 -4.74 14.93 1.50
N SER A 53 -4.78 15.63 2.65
CA SER A 53 -4.46 17.07 2.72
C SER A 53 -2.99 17.37 2.43
N SER A 54 -2.07 16.47 2.77
CA SER A 54 -0.63 16.62 2.52
C SER A 54 -0.23 16.27 1.10
N CYS A 55 -1.09 15.62 0.31
CA CYS A 55 -0.78 15.32 -1.08
C CYS A 55 -0.98 16.58 -1.93
N PRO A 56 0.05 17.10 -2.61
CA PRO A 56 -0.07 18.30 -3.44
C PRO A 56 -0.95 18.11 -4.68
N LEU A 57 -1.21 16.85 -5.07
CA LEU A 57 -2.10 16.50 -6.17
C LEU A 57 -3.55 16.31 -5.72
N HIS A 58 -3.83 16.45 -4.42
CA HIS A 58 -5.15 16.20 -3.82
C HIS A 58 -5.68 14.78 -4.09
N ASN A 59 -4.76 13.81 -4.18
CA ASN A 59 -5.12 12.41 -4.24
C ASN A 59 -5.94 12.00 -3.00
N ARG A 60 -6.77 10.97 -3.16
CA ARG A 60 -7.72 10.51 -2.14
C ARG A 60 -7.37 9.11 -1.61
N PRO A 61 -6.20 8.93 -0.97
CA PRO A 61 -5.73 7.60 -0.61
C PRO A 61 -6.57 6.84 0.41
N VAL A 62 -7.39 7.54 1.19
CA VAL A 62 -8.33 6.89 2.09
C VAL A 62 -9.41 6.13 1.31
N ASP A 63 -9.86 6.67 0.19
CA ASP A 63 -10.94 6.08 -0.60
C ASP A 63 -10.48 4.84 -1.36
N TRP A 64 -9.35 4.90 -2.06
CA TRP A 64 -8.85 3.72 -2.76
C TRP A 64 -8.36 2.64 -1.80
N ASN A 65 -7.81 2.97 -0.62
CA ASN A 65 -7.44 1.95 0.38
C ASN A 65 -8.69 1.24 0.91
N ARG A 66 -9.81 1.96 1.10
CA ARG A 66 -11.10 1.36 1.45
C ARG A 66 -11.56 0.35 0.39
N LEU A 67 -11.48 0.74 -0.89
CA LEU A 67 -11.93 -0.07 -2.02
C LEU A 67 -11.03 -1.29 -2.23
N VAL A 68 -9.71 -1.14 -2.12
CA VAL A 68 -8.75 -2.26 -2.15
C VAL A 68 -9.02 -3.26 -1.03
N ARG A 69 -9.27 -2.78 0.19
CA ARG A 69 -9.68 -3.62 1.32
C ARG A 69 -11.00 -4.36 1.05
N GLU A 70 -11.92 -3.76 0.29
CA GLU A 70 -13.19 -4.38 -0.12
C GLU A 70 -13.05 -5.28 -1.36
N GLY A 71 -11.85 -5.43 -1.93
CA GLY A 71 -11.59 -6.18 -3.17
C GLY A 71 -12.09 -5.49 -4.45
N LYS A 72 -12.49 -4.21 -4.36
CA LYS A 72 -13.01 -3.40 -5.47
C LYS A 72 -11.88 -2.70 -6.23
N TRP A 73 -10.98 -3.50 -6.80
CA TRP A 73 -9.77 -3.00 -7.47
C TRP A 73 -10.05 -2.07 -8.65
N ARG A 74 -11.12 -2.35 -9.40
CA ARG A 74 -11.51 -1.52 -10.55
C ARG A 74 -11.96 -0.13 -10.09
N ASP A 75 -12.88 -0.07 -9.13
CA ASP A 75 -13.36 1.19 -8.56
C ASP A 75 -12.23 1.97 -7.88
N ALA A 76 -11.21 1.29 -7.35
CA ALA A 76 -10.04 1.94 -6.75
C ALA A 76 -9.11 2.60 -7.79
N TRP A 77 -9.17 2.15 -9.04
CA TRP A 77 -8.34 2.63 -10.14
C TRP A 77 -8.98 3.79 -10.91
N GLU A 78 -10.31 3.84 -10.98
CA GLU A 78 -11.08 4.89 -11.66
C GLU A 78 -11.11 6.22 -10.89
#